data_AF-A0A3E0IPG8-F1
#
_entry.id   AF-A0A3E0IPG8-F1
#
_cell.length_a   1.000
_cell.length_b   1.000
_cell.length_c   1.000
_cell.angle_alpha   90.00
_cell.angle_beta   90.00
_cell.angle_gamma   90.00
#
_symmetry.space_group_name_H-M   'P 1'
#
loop_
_entity.id
_entity.type
_entity.pdbx_description
1 polymer ?
#
loop_
_entity_poly.entity_id
_entity_poly.type
_entity_poly.pdbx_seq_one_letter_code
_entity_poly.pdbx_strand_id
1 'polypeptide(L)'
;FGIKTQNETEMITFVEETVYQHAYQSDLKYAITHNPHFKHDKNIFDGGQQCWLVMESLYSNHDSPIIINKWYLPQDNAEIKVTRIRDN
;
A
#
# COMPACT_ATOMS: atom_id res chain seq x y z
N PHE A 1 10.51 -2.94 16.13
CA PHE A 1 9.09 -2.75 16.47
C PHE A 1 8.54 -3.74 17.50
N GLY A 2 9.00 -5.00 17.58
CA GLY A 2 8.60 -5.89 18.70
C GLY A 2 7.09 -6.22 18.76
N ILE A 3 6.41 -6.25 17.61
CA ILE A 3 4.95 -6.44 17.48
C ILE A 3 4.60 -7.93 17.57
N LYS A 4 3.49 -8.26 18.20
CA LYS A 4 2.92 -9.61 18.16
C LYS A 4 2.04 -9.77 16.93
N THR A 5 2.58 -10.43 15.90
CA THR A 5 1.88 -10.57 14.60
C THR A 5 0.63 -11.44 14.64
N GLN A 6 0.38 -12.14 15.74
CA GLN A 6 -0.80 -12.98 15.96
C GLN A 6 -1.94 -12.24 16.69
N ASN A 7 -1.71 -11.00 17.12
CA ASN A 7 -2.74 -10.16 17.70
C ASN A 7 -3.25 -9.20 16.61
N GLU A 8 -4.48 -9.41 16.17
CA GLU A 8 -5.11 -8.63 15.10
C GLU A 8 -5.14 -7.14 15.40
N THR A 9 -5.54 -6.73 16.61
CA THR A 9 -5.58 -5.31 17.00
C THR A 9 -4.19 -4.68 16.97
N GLU A 10 -3.19 -5.34 17.57
CA GLU A 10 -1.82 -4.82 17.54
C GLU A 10 -1.26 -4.73 16.12
N MET A 11 -1.61 -5.69 15.26
CA MET A 11 -1.21 -5.66 13.85
C MET A 11 -1.87 -4.52 13.09
N ILE A 12 -3.18 -4.31 13.23
CA ILE A 12 -3.90 -3.20 12.61
C ILE A 12 -3.29 -1.87 13.04
N THR A 13 -3.11 -1.65 14.35
CA THR A 13 -2.46 -0.42 14.85
C THR A 13 -1.04 -0.25 14.32
N PHE A 14 -0.31 -1.36 14.11
CA PHE A 14 1.01 -1.27 13.52
C PHE A 14 0.98 -0.83 12.05
N VAL A 15 0.18 -1.50 11.21
CA VAL A 15 0.16 -1.27 9.75
C VAL A 15 -0.55 0.03 9.35
N GLU A 16 -1.55 0.49 10.11
CA GLU A 16 -2.32 1.69 9.78
C GLU A 16 -1.73 2.97 10.40
N GLU A 17 -1.07 2.88 11.55
CA GLU A 17 -0.65 4.07 12.30
C GLU A 17 0.84 4.06 12.60
N THR A 18 1.32 3.04 13.31
CA THR A 18 2.66 3.03 13.90
C THR A 18 3.74 3.13 12.82
N VAL A 19 3.57 2.41 11.70
CA VAL A 19 4.56 2.41 10.63
C VAL A 19 4.72 3.79 9.99
N TYR A 20 3.62 4.52 9.79
CA TYR A 20 3.64 5.87 9.21
C TYR A 20 4.20 6.91 10.18
N GLN A 21 3.96 6.77 11.48
CA GLN A 21 4.56 7.65 12.50
C GLN A 21 6.09 7.54 12.56
N HIS A 22 6.64 6.39 12.18
CA HIS A 22 8.08 6.12 12.21
C HIS A 22 8.73 6.10 10.82
N ALA A 23 7.95 6.34 9.76
CA ALA A 23 8.47 6.41 8.41
C ALA A 23 9.20 7.74 8.21
N TYR A 24 10.44 7.64 7.72
CA TYR A 24 11.24 8.79 7.33
C TYR A 24 11.12 9.07 5.83
N GLN A 25 11.00 8.01 5.03
CA GLN A 25 10.87 8.08 3.58
C GLN A 25 9.82 7.08 3.09
N SER A 26 9.14 7.45 2.01
CA SER A 26 8.25 6.58 1.26
C SER A 26 8.60 6.63 -0.23
N ASP A 27 8.78 5.45 -0.84
CA ASP A 27 8.91 5.32 -2.29
C ASP A 27 7.59 4.79 -2.86
N LEU A 28 6.96 5.57 -3.75
CA LEU A 28 5.75 5.16 -4.47
C LEU A 28 6.08 4.77 -5.91
N LYS A 29 5.62 3.60 -6.32
CA LYS A 29 5.65 3.12 -7.70
C LYS A 29 4.25 2.84 -8.20
N TYR A 30 3.94 3.37 -9.37
CA TYR A 30 2.69 3.13 -10.09
C TYR A 30 2.95 2.29 -11.33
N ALA A 31 2.09 1.30 -11.56
CA ALA A 31 2.06 0.49 -12.76
C ALA A 31 0.61 0.24 -13.19
N ILE A 32 0.42 -0.29 -14.40
CA ILE A 32 -0.88 -0.76 -14.87
C ILE A 32 -0.83 -2.29 -14.88
N THR A 33 -1.87 -2.93 -14.34
CA THR A 33 -2.09 -4.37 -14.44
C THR A 33 -3.41 -4.63 -15.14
N HIS A 34 -3.50 -5.74 -15.87
CA HIS A 34 -4.66 -6.10 -16.68
C HIS A 34 -5.40 -7.28 -16.04
N ASN A 35 -6.73 -7.21 -16.04
CA ASN A 35 -7.63 -8.26 -15.58
C ASN A 35 -7.23 -8.90 -14.23
N PRO A 36 -6.90 -8.12 -13.17
CA PRO A 36 -6.52 -8.71 -11.90
C PRO A 36 -7.75 -9.35 -11.23
N HIS A 37 -7.64 -10.64 -10.95
CA HIS A 37 -8.67 -11.42 -10.29
C HIS A 37 -8.04 -12.23 -9.16
N PHE A 38 -8.52 -12.03 -7.94
CA PHE A 38 -8.06 -12.76 -6.76
C PHE A 38 -9.26 -13.37 -6.04
N LYS A 39 -9.09 -14.60 -5.58
CA LYS A 39 -10.10 -15.31 -4.80
C LYS A 39 -9.45 -15.88 -3.55
N HIS A 40 -10.01 -15.54 -2.39
CA HIS A 40 -9.64 -16.13 -1.11
C HIS A 40 -10.89 -16.44 -0.31
N ASP A 41 -11.13 -17.73 -0.05
CA ASP A 41 -12.35 -18.26 0.56
C ASP A 41 -13.63 -17.73 -0.12
N LYS A 42 -14.41 -16.93 0.61
CA LYS A 42 -15.65 -16.31 0.14
C LYS A 42 -15.45 -14.93 -0.50
N ASN A 43 -14.25 -14.36 -0.35
CA ASN A 43 -13.94 -13.03 -0.84
C ASN A 43 -13.35 -13.13 -2.24
N ILE A 44 -13.93 -12.37 -3.16
CA ILE A 44 -13.46 -12.24 -4.54
C ILE A 44 -13.16 -10.76 -4.77
N PHE A 45 -11.97 -10.50 -5.28
CA PHE A 45 -11.62 -9.23 -5.87
C PHE A 45 -11.59 -9.39 -7.39
N ASP A 46 -12.40 -8.59 -8.07
CA ASP A 46 -12.38 -8.44 -9.52
C ASP A 46 -12.08 -6.98 -9.84
N GLY A 47 -10.91 -6.74 -10.43
CA GLY A 47 -10.46 -5.38 -10.75
C GLY A 47 -10.89 -4.89 -12.13
N GLY A 48 -11.73 -5.62 -12.85
CA GLY A 48 -12.14 -5.27 -14.20
C GLY A 48 -11.00 -5.37 -15.21
N GLN A 49 -11.08 -4.61 -16.30
CA GLN A 49 -10.09 -4.71 -17.40
C GLN A 49 -8.69 -4.24 -16.98
N GLN A 50 -8.61 -3.17 -16.19
CA GLN A 50 -7.35 -2.56 -15.79
C GLN A 50 -7.43 -2.03 -14.34
N CYS A 51 -6.35 -2.24 -13.59
CA CYS A 51 -6.12 -1.54 -12.32
C CYS A 51 -4.84 -0.73 -12.39
N TRP A 52 -4.81 0.36 -11.62
CA TRP A 52 -3.55 0.88 -11.10
C TRP A 52 -3.00 -0.11 -10.07
N LEU A 53 -1.78 -0.57 -10.27
CA LEU A 53 -0.98 -1.24 -9.26
C LEU A 53 -0.12 -0.20 -8.57
N VAL A 54 -0.42 0.08 -7.31
CA VAL A 54 0.35 0.99 -6.46
C VAL A 54 1.20 0.13 -5.52
N MET A 55 2.50 0.38 -5.49
CA MET A 55 3.41 -0.19 -4.50
C MET A 55 4.04 0.95 -3.71
N GLU A 56 3.93 0.88 -2.39
CA GLU A 56 4.59 1.82 -1.48
C GLU A 56 5.59 1.04 -0.64
N SER A 57 6.83 1.51 -0.60
CA SER A 57 7.85 1.01 0.33
C SER A 57 8.13 2.09 1.36
N LEU A 58 7.84 1.79 2.63
CA LEU A 58 8.09 2.72 3.74
C LEU A 58 9.40 2.35 4.43
N TYR A 59 10.26 3.34 4.61
CA TYR A 59 11.56 3.19 5.23
C TYR A 59 11.63 4.01 6.52
N SER A 60 12.29 3.45 7.53
CA SER A 60 12.82 4.24 8.63
C SER A 60 14.18 4.80 8.22
N ASN A 61 15.05 5.09 9.18
CA ASN A 61 16.41 5.61 8.93
C ASN A 61 17.39 4.49 8.47
N HIS A 62 16.91 3.44 7.81
CA HIS A 62 17.70 2.30 7.33
C HIS A 62 17.31 1.94 5.89
N ASP A 63 18.26 1.39 5.13
CA ASP A 63 18.12 1.04 3.70
C ASP A 63 17.07 -0.05 3.39
N SER A 64 16.51 -0.70 4.41
CA SER A 64 15.54 -1.78 4.22
C SER A 64 14.14 -1.29 4.60
N PRO A 65 13.11 -1.57 3.78
CA PRO A 65 11.78 -1.10 4.07
C PRO A 65 11.22 -1.80 5.31
N ILE A 66 10.50 -1.05 6.14
CA ILE A 66 9.74 -1.57 7.28
C ILE A 66 8.54 -2.39 6.78
N ILE A 67 7.88 -1.89 5.74
CA ILE A 67 6.73 -2.51 5.09
C ILE A 67 6.72 -2.17 3.61
N ILE A 68 6.16 -3.10 2.81
CA ILE A 68 5.84 -2.86 1.42
C ILE A 68 4.33 -3.10 1.26
N ASN A 69 3.60 -2.03 0.94
CA ASN A 69 2.19 -2.07 0.67
C ASN A 69 1.94 -2.26 -0.82
N LYS A 70 0.91 -3.04 -1.17
CA LYS A 70 0.53 -3.34 -2.55
C LYS A 70 -0.98 -3.19 -2.72
N TRP A 71 -1.41 -2.26 -3.56
CA TRP A 71 -2.83 -2.01 -3.81
C TRP A 71 -3.17 -2.18 -5.29
N TYR A 72 -4.35 -2.74 -5.53
CA TYR A 72 -4.98 -2.81 -6.84
C TYR A 72 -6.19 -1.88 -6.83
N LEU A 73 -6.13 -0.81 -7.62
CA LEU A 73 -7.20 0.18 -7.72
C LEU A 73 -7.85 0.07 -9.10
N PRO A 74 -9.10 -0.41 -9.22
CA PRO A 74 -9.82 -0.48 -10.50
C PRO A 74 -9.89 0.89 -11.17
N GLN A 75 -9.41 1.01 -12.40
CA GLN A 75 -9.35 2.31 -13.09
C GLN A 75 -10.74 2.89 -13.36
N ASP A 76 -11.76 2.04 -13.49
CA ASP A 76 -13.15 2.45 -13.69
C ASP A 76 -13.70 3.26 -12.50
N ASN A 77 -13.13 3.09 -11.30
CA ASN A 77 -13.62 3.67 -10.06
C ASN A 77 -12.58 4.51 -9.31
N ALA A 78 -11.35 4.65 -9.82
CA ALA A 78 -10.26 5.30 -9.13
C ALA A 78 -9.37 6.14 -10.06
N GLU A 79 -9.01 7.33 -9.59
CA GLU A 79 -8.08 8.25 -10.25
C GLU A 79 -6.86 8.50 -9.34
N ILE A 80 -5.66 8.50 -9.91
CA ILE A 80 -4.43 8.88 -9.19
C ILE A 80 -4.04 10.30 -9.59
N LYS A 81 -4.07 11.22 -8.62
CA LYS A 81 -3.62 12.60 -8.80
C LYS A 81 -2.28 12.79 -8.09
N VAL A 82 -1.25 13.11 -8.86
CA VAL A 82 0.08 13.46 -8.33
C VAL A 82 0.26 14.96 -8.43
N THR A 83 0.32 15.63 -7.28
CA THR A 83 0.56 17.07 -7.19
C THR A 83 1.96 17.31 -6.67
N ARG A 84 2.72 18.15 -7.38
CA ARG A 84 4.00 18.64 -6.88
C ARG A 84 3.76 19.85 -5.98
N ILE A 85 4.09 19.72 -4.70
CA ILE A 85 4.19 20.87 -3.79
C ILE A 85 5.55 21.53 -4.06
N ARG A 86 5.55 22.85 -4.24
CA ARG A 86 6.78 23.64 -4.25
C ARG A 86 6.96 24.21 -2.85
N ASP A 87 7.99 23.78 -2.14
CA ASP A 87 8.40 24.44 -0.92
C ASP A 87 9.05 25.77 -1.32
N ASN A 88 8.51 26.88 -0.77
CA ASN A 88 9.01 28.24 -0.99
C ASN A 88 10.22 28.54 -0.11
#